data_AF-A0A450WZG0-F1
#
_entry.id   AF-A0A450WZG0-F1
#
_cell.length_a   1.000
_cell.length_b   1.000
_cell.length_c   1.000
_cell.angle_alpha   90.00
_cell.angle_beta   90.00
_cell.angle_gamma   90.00
#
_symmetry.space_group_name_H-M   'P 1'
#
loop_
_entity.id
_entity.type
_entity.pdbx_description
1 polymer ?
#
loop_
_entity_poly.entity_id
_entity_poly.type
_entity_poly.pdbx_seq_one_letter_code
_entity_poly.pdbx_strand_id
1 'polypeptide(L)'
;MTGRPDPNHLRLLAGLLAAPEADSFVVLAALADEHAWLHDPIAELSTLGLPHWQSEHTRLFISNYPKTLCPPFESAYRGGAPTVELAGLYLRVGLEANDISPDYLGAMLECAAYLLEKSDFATDSDLWHELWDEHLAAWVPRFSDDLINTENCLLLYRCLGEKLSTLFTVV
;
A
#
# COMPACT_ATOMS: atom_id res chain seq x y z
N MET A 1 -20.00 -14.89 -1.34
CA MET A 1 -18.96 -14.60 -2.33
C MET A 1 -18.02 -13.60 -1.69
N THR A 2 -16.99 -14.07 -1.00
CA THR A 2 -15.90 -13.23 -0.49
C THR A 2 -15.14 -12.73 -1.71
N GLY A 3 -15.46 -11.51 -2.16
CA GLY A 3 -14.93 -10.96 -3.40
C GLY A 3 -13.46 -10.63 -3.24
N ARG A 4 -12.62 -11.09 -4.19
CA ARG A 4 -11.26 -10.57 -4.34
C ARG A 4 -11.31 -9.04 -4.46
N PRO A 5 -10.29 -8.32 -3.95
CA PRO A 5 -10.26 -6.88 -4.05
C PRO A 5 -10.25 -6.43 -5.52
N ASP A 6 -10.77 -5.24 -5.79
CA ASP A 6 -10.70 -4.63 -7.11
C ASP A 6 -9.25 -4.24 -7.46
N PRO A 7 -8.72 -4.61 -8.64
CA PRO A 7 -7.34 -4.27 -9.03
C PRO A 7 -7.07 -2.77 -9.05
N ASN A 8 -8.02 -1.95 -9.50
CA ASN A 8 -7.84 -0.49 -9.50
C ASN A 8 -7.77 0.06 -8.08
N HIS A 9 -8.58 -0.49 -7.17
CA HIS A 9 -8.46 -0.16 -5.75
C HIS A 9 -7.08 -0.49 -5.18
N LEU A 10 -6.50 -1.66 -5.50
CA LEU A 10 -5.16 -2.02 -5.02
C LEU A 10 -4.08 -1.05 -5.55
N ARG A 11 -4.16 -0.64 -6.81
CA ARG A 11 -3.24 0.36 -7.40
C ARG A 11 -3.39 1.74 -6.79
N LEU A 12 -4.62 2.15 -6.47
CA LEU A 12 -4.85 3.38 -5.72
C LEU A 12 -4.10 3.34 -4.39
N LEU A 13 -4.27 2.28 -3.61
CA LEU A 13 -3.58 2.14 -2.32
C LEU A 13 -2.06 2.07 -2.48
N ALA A 14 -1.56 1.41 -3.52
CA ALA A 14 -0.14 1.38 -3.86
C ALA A 14 0.40 2.79 -4.19
N GLY A 15 -0.31 3.54 -5.02
CA GLY A 15 0.07 4.90 -5.40
C GLY A 15 0.10 5.87 -4.23
N LEU A 16 -0.77 5.69 -3.23
CA LEU A 16 -0.77 6.49 -2.00
C LEU A 16 0.40 6.20 -1.05
N LEU A 17 1.12 5.09 -1.25
CA LEU A 17 2.35 4.77 -0.52
C LEU A 17 3.58 5.40 -1.18
N ALA A 18 3.50 5.79 -2.46
CA ALA A 18 4.57 6.45 -3.18
C ALA A 18 4.81 7.88 -2.65
N ALA A 19 6.01 8.40 -2.84
CA ALA A 19 6.34 9.75 -2.42
C ALA A 19 5.47 10.78 -3.18
N PRO A 20 4.83 11.74 -2.50
CA PRO A 20 4.01 12.73 -3.16
C PRO A 20 4.86 13.75 -3.92
N GLU A 21 4.45 14.01 -5.16
CA GLU A 21 5.09 14.92 -6.10
C GLU A 21 4.13 16.06 -6.50
N ALA A 22 4.62 17.00 -7.32
CA ALA A 22 3.85 18.18 -7.75
C ALA A 22 2.51 17.80 -8.39
N ASP A 23 2.49 16.74 -9.19
CA ASP A 23 1.30 16.30 -9.93
C ASP A 23 0.41 15.35 -9.12
N SER A 24 0.88 14.84 -7.96
CA SER A 24 0.12 13.88 -7.14
C SER A 24 -1.22 14.44 -6.69
N PHE A 25 -1.30 15.75 -6.43
CA PHE A 25 -2.57 16.38 -6.03
C PHE A 25 -3.60 16.37 -7.16
N VAL A 26 -3.17 16.62 -8.41
CA VAL A 26 -4.07 16.60 -9.58
C VAL A 26 -4.62 15.20 -9.80
N VAL A 27 -3.76 14.19 -9.69
CA VAL A 27 -4.15 12.78 -9.81
C VAL A 27 -5.13 12.41 -8.69
N LEU A 28 -4.84 12.78 -7.44
CA LEU A 28 -5.70 12.47 -6.30
C LEU A 28 -7.07 13.14 -6.41
N ALA A 29 -7.12 14.39 -6.89
CA ALA A 29 -8.35 15.12 -7.13
C ALA A 29 -9.22 14.45 -8.21
N ALA A 30 -8.62 13.95 -9.29
CA ALA A 30 -9.34 13.23 -10.34
C ALA A 30 -9.96 11.91 -9.84
N LEU A 31 -9.32 11.27 -8.85
CA LEU A 31 -9.78 10.01 -8.26
C LEU A 31 -10.89 10.21 -7.20
N ALA A 32 -11.10 11.44 -6.73
CA ALA A 32 -12.04 11.72 -5.65
C ALA A 32 -13.50 11.42 -6.05
N ASP A 33 -13.85 11.62 -7.33
CA ASP A 33 -15.18 11.34 -7.87
C ASP A 33 -15.55 9.86 -7.75
N GLU A 34 -14.58 8.96 -7.89
CA GLU A 34 -14.76 7.51 -7.79
C GLU A 34 -14.57 6.99 -6.35
N HIS A 35 -13.91 7.79 -5.51
CA HIS A 35 -13.50 7.41 -4.16
C HIS A 35 -13.85 8.51 -3.15
N ALA A 36 -15.12 8.56 -2.76
CA ALA A 36 -15.65 9.61 -1.88
C ALA A 36 -14.91 9.78 -0.53
N TRP A 37 -14.19 8.76 -0.07
CA TRP A 37 -13.37 8.82 1.14
C TRP A 37 -12.13 9.74 0.99
N LEU A 38 -11.77 10.11 -0.25
CA LEU A 38 -10.68 11.04 -0.53
C LEU A 38 -11.06 12.51 -0.39
N HIS A 39 -12.35 12.87 -0.35
CA HIS A 39 -12.79 14.26 -0.33
C HIS A 39 -12.22 15.06 0.85
N ASP A 40 -12.39 14.55 2.07
CA ASP A 40 -11.91 15.22 3.29
C ASP A 40 -10.37 15.27 3.35
N PRO A 41 -9.63 14.16 3.06
CA PRO A 41 -8.18 14.21 2.90
C PRO A 41 -7.69 15.24 1.88
N ILE A 42 -8.33 15.34 0.72
CA ILE A 42 -7.94 16.30 -0.32
C ILE A 42 -8.17 17.73 0.15
N ALA A 43 -9.28 18.00 0.85
CA ALA A 43 -9.56 19.32 1.41
C ALA A 43 -8.51 19.73 2.46
N GLU A 44 -8.10 18.80 3.34
CA GLU A 44 -7.01 19.01 4.29
C GLU A 44 -5.68 19.30 3.55
N LEU A 45 -5.31 18.47 2.58
CA LEU A 45 -4.07 18.63 1.81
C LEU A 45 -4.05 19.94 1.01
N SER A 46 -5.19 20.39 0.49
CA SER A 46 -5.32 21.68 -0.20
C SER A 46 -4.98 22.86 0.72
N THR A 47 -5.26 22.71 2.02
CA THR A 47 -5.02 23.73 3.02
C THR A 47 -3.56 23.73 3.48
N LEU A 48 -2.98 22.55 3.66
CA LEU A 48 -1.62 22.37 4.19
C LEU A 48 -0.53 22.49 3.12
N GLY A 49 -0.84 22.09 1.89
CA GLY A 49 0.06 22.13 0.74
C GLY A 49 1.05 20.95 0.66
N LEU A 50 1.66 20.81 -0.53
CA LEU A 50 2.60 19.73 -0.86
C LEU A 50 3.78 19.59 0.11
N PRO A 51 4.46 20.67 0.58
CA PRO A 51 5.60 20.52 1.49
C PRO A 51 5.22 19.83 2.81
N HIS A 52 4.01 20.09 3.31
CA HIS A 52 3.52 19.44 4.52
C HIS A 52 3.23 17.97 4.27
N TRP A 53 2.60 17.64 3.13
CA TRP A 53 2.35 16.25 2.73
C TRP A 53 3.66 15.45 2.57
N GLN A 54 4.67 16.01 1.91
CA GLN A 54 5.98 15.39 1.74
C GLN A 54 6.71 15.19 3.07
N SER A 55 6.64 16.18 3.96
CA SER A 55 7.21 16.08 5.30
C SER A 55 6.55 14.96 6.10
N GLU A 56 5.23 14.82 6.00
CA GLU A 56 4.50 13.75 6.67
C GLU A 56 4.81 12.37 6.08
N HIS A 57 4.84 12.24 4.75
CA HIS A 57 5.25 11.01 4.07
C HIS A 57 6.63 10.55 4.54
N THR A 58 7.56 11.51 4.58
CA THR A 58 8.92 11.27 5.07
C THR A 58 8.90 10.83 6.54
N ARG A 59 8.14 11.51 7.41
CA ARG A 59 8.04 11.18 8.83
C ARG A 59 7.50 9.76 9.07
N LEU A 60 6.49 9.36 8.31
CA LEU A 60 5.82 8.06 8.50
C LEU A 60 6.64 6.91 7.93
N PHE A 61 7.14 7.05 6.69
CA PHE A 61 7.60 5.92 5.91
C PHE A 61 9.11 5.88 5.68
N ILE A 62 9.82 7.01 5.83
CA ILE A 62 11.24 7.13 5.43
C ILE A 62 12.15 7.41 6.64
N SER A 63 11.81 8.42 7.44
CA SER A 63 12.70 9.00 8.45
C SER A 63 12.87 8.08 9.65
N ASN A 64 14.12 7.77 10.00
CA ASN A 64 14.46 6.78 11.02
C ASN A 64 15.14 7.41 12.24
N TYR A 65 14.50 8.41 12.88
CA TYR A 65 14.95 8.91 14.19
C TYR A 65 13.79 9.12 15.18
N PRO A 66 13.76 8.42 16.34
CA PRO A 66 14.62 7.31 16.74
C PRO A 66 14.30 5.99 16.02
N LYS A 67 13.12 5.89 15.38
CA LYS A 67 12.67 4.79 14.51
C LYS A 67 11.73 5.34 13.44
N THR A 68 11.68 4.72 12.26
CA THR A 68 10.59 4.93 11.29
C THR A 68 9.29 4.45 11.91
N LEU A 69 8.23 5.26 11.80
CA LEU A 69 6.97 5.01 12.51
C LEU A 69 6.18 3.87 11.87
N CYS A 70 6.00 3.90 10.56
CA CYS A 70 5.22 2.94 9.80
C CYS A 70 6.02 2.47 8.57
N PRO A 71 7.20 1.85 8.72
CA PRO A 71 8.02 1.45 7.58
C PRO A 71 7.23 0.52 6.64
N PRO A 72 6.94 0.87 5.37
CA PRO A 72 6.02 0.12 4.51
C PRO A 72 6.68 -1.13 3.88
N PHE A 73 7.35 -1.93 4.70
CA PHE A 73 8.12 -3.10 4.30
C PHE A 73 7.76 -4.29 5.17
N GLU A 74 7.51 -5.45 4.56
CA GLU A 74 7.22 -6.69 5.28
C GLU A 74 8.33 -7.02 6.28
N SER A 75 9.60 -6.83 5.88
CA SER A 75 10.75 -7.14 6.72
C SER A 75 10.79 -6.38 8.05
N ALA A 76 10.23 -5.17 8.08
CA ALA A 76 10.16 -4.36 9.29
C ALA A 76 9.15 -4.91 10.31
N TYR A 77 8.10 -5.60 9.86
CA TYR A 77 7.06 -6.16 10.72
C TYR A 77 7.32 -7.61 11.11
N ARG A 78 7.92 -8.39 10.21
CA ARG A 78 8.21 -9.82 10.42
C ARG A 78 9.59 -10.09 11.01
N GLY A 79 10.50 -9.11 11.01
CA GLY A 79 11.83 -9.24 11.62
C GLY A 79 12.83 -10.09 10.83
N GLY A 80 12.62 -10.24 9.52
CA GLY A 80 13.48 -10.98 8.59
C GLY A 80 13.26 -10.49 7.15
N ALA A 81 14.14 -10.85 6.21
CA ALA A 81 14.07 -10.39 4.82
C ALA A 81 13.47 -11.47 3.90
N PRO A 82 12.13 -11.52 3.69
CA PRO A 82 11.51 -12.40 2.69
C PRO A 82 11.81 -11.97 1.26
N THR A 83 12.72 -11.01 1.08
CA THR A 83 13.15 -10.39 -0.17
C THR A 83 13.49 -11.40 -1.26
N VAL A 84 14.09 -12.55 -0.91
CA VAL A 84 14.44 -13.60 -1.88
C VAL A 84 13.21 -14.39 -2.35
N GLU A 85 12.29 -14.70 -1.43
CA GLU A 85 11.04 -15.42 -1.73
C GLU A 85 10.14 -14.55 -2.63
N LEU A 86 9.95 -13.29 -2.25
CA LEU A 86 9.19 -12.32 -3.04
C LEU A 86 9.81 -12.03 -4.41
N ALA A 87 11.14 -11.92 -4.49
CA ALA A 87 11.81 -11.79 -5.79
C ALA A 87 11.56 -13.02 -6.68
N GLY A 88 11.58 -14.23 -6.10
CA GLY A 88 11.24 -15.47 -6.78
C GLY A 88 9.77 -15.52 -7.23
N LEU A 89 8.85 -15.01 -6.41
CA LEU A 89 7.44 -14.85 -6.75
C LEU A 89 7.26 -13.93 -7.96
N TYR A 90 7.85 -12.73 -7.92
CA TYR A 90 7.75 -11.78 -9.03
C TYR A 90 8.28 -12.35 -10.35
N LEU A 91 9.41 -13.07 -10.32
CA LEU A 91 9.94 -13.75 -11.49
C LEU A 91 8.99 -14.82 -12.04
N ARG A 92 8.32 -15.61 -11.19
CA ARG A 92 7.32 -16.62 -11.60
C ARG A 92 6.07 -15.98 -12.22
N VAL A 93 5.75 -14.75 -11.83
CA VAL A 93 4.67 -13.93 -12.38
C VAL A 93 5.09 -13.22 -13.69
N GLY A 94 6.38 -13.27 -14.04
CA GLY A 94 6.94 -12.61 -15.21
C GLY A 94 7.23 -11.12 -15.00
N LEU A 95 7.38 -10.68 -13.75
CA LEU A 95 7.76 -9.33 -13.36
C LEU A 95 9.26 -9.30 -13.00
N GLU A 96 9.91 -8.19 -13.32
CA GLU A 96 11.30 -7.93 -12.92
C GLU A 96 11.32 -7.09 -11.64
N ALA A 97 12.24 -7.41 -10.73
CA ALA A 97 12.50 -6.57 -9.57
C ALA A 97 13.17 -5.27 -10.01
N ASN A 98 12.53 -4.14 -9.73
CA ASN A 98 13.12 -2.80 -9.93
C ASN A 98 14.02 -2.42 -8.75
N ASP A 99 14.55 -1.19 -8.75
CA ASP A 99 15.39 -0.65 -7.66
C ASP A 99 14.65 -0.54 -6.30
N ILE A 100 13.34 -0.77 -6.26
CA ILE A 100 12.53 -0.80 -5.05
C ILE A 100 12.59 -2.21 -4.44
N SER A 101 12.79 -2.29 -3.13
CA SER A 101 12.81 -3.57 -2.42
C SER A 101 11.54 -4.37 -2.70
N PRO A 102 11.63 -5.67 -3.02
CA PRO A 102 10.47 -6.48 -3.38
C PRO A 102 9.46 -6.64 -2.24
N ASP A 103 9.87 -6.42 -0.99
CA ASP A 103 9.02 -6.47 0.21
C ASP A 103 8.34 -5.13 0.55
N TYR A 104 8.48 -4.13 -0.33
CA TYR A 104 7.74 -2.87 -0.24
C TYR A 104 6.25 -3.09 -0.53
N LEU A 105 5.38 -2.58 0.34
CA LEU A 105 3.93 -2.77 0.25
C LEU A 105 3.33 -2.30 -1.08
N GLY A 106 3.78 -1.15 -1.58
CA GLY A 106 3.28 -0.64 -2.87
C GLY A 106 3.58 -1.62 -4.02
N ALA A 107 4.76 -2.25 -4.02
CA ALA A 107 5.14 -3.23 -5.04
C ALA A 107 4.30 -4.52 -4.93
N MET A 108 4.05 -4.99 -3.70
CA MET A 108 3.21 -6.17 -3.47
C MET A 108 1.75 -5.93 -3.88
N LEU A 109 1.20 -4.73 -3.63
CA LEU A 109 -0.16 -4.37 -4.05
C LEU A 109 -0.28 -4.26 -5.58
N GLU A 110 0.72 -3.69 -6.26
CA GLU A 110 0.79 -3.68 -7.73
C GLU A 110 0.86 -5.10 -8.31
N CYS A 111 1.66 -5.97 -7.70
CA CYS A 111 1.74 -7.39 -8.09
C CYS A 111 0.38 -8.09 -7.89
N ALA A 112 -0.29 -7.85 -6.76
CA ALA A 112 -1.61 -8.39 -6.49
C ALA A 112 -2.65 -7.91 -7.52
N ALA A 113 -2.65 -6.62 -7.87
CA ALA A 113 -3.51 -6.08 -8.92
C ALA A 113 -3.24 -6.75 -10.28
N TYR A 114 -1.97 -6.92 -10.64
CA TYR A 114 -1.56 -7.59 -11.89
C TYR A 114 -2.04 -9.05 -11.96
N LEU A 115 -1.90 -9.81 -10.86
CA LEU A 115 -2.35 -11.21 -10.79
C LEU A 115 -3.87 -11.35 -11.01
N LEU A 116 -4.66 -10.39 -10.52
CA LEU A 116 -6.11 -10.41 -10.65
C LEU A 116 -6.60 -10.10 -12.07
N GLU A 117 -5.87 -9.28 -12.82
CA GLU A 117 -6.23 -8.92 -14.20
C GLU A 117 -5.83 -9.98 -15.22
N LYS A 118 -4.79 -10.75 -14.91
CA LYS A 118 -4.31 -11.81 -15.79
C LYS A 118 -5.22 -13.02 -15.66
N SER A 119 -5.96 -13.31 -16.73
CA SER A 119 -6.84 -14.48 -16.85
C SER A 119 -6.15 -15.81 -16.52
N ASP A 120 -4.85 -15.91 -16.75
CA ASP A 120 -4.04 -17.10 -16.48
C ASP A 120 -3.83 -17.35 -14.96
N PHE A 121 -4.02 -16.32 -14.14
CA PHE A 121 -3.85 -16.35 -12.67
C PHE A 121 -5.14 -16.03 -11.90
N ALA A 122 -6.19 -15.58 -12.61
CA ALA A 122 -7.46 -15.11 -12.06
C ALA A 122 -8.30 -16.20 -11.38
N THR A 123 -8.01 -17.49 -11.61
CA THR A 123 -8.59 -18.64 -10.89
C THR A 123 -7.55 -19.25 -9.96
N ASP A 124 -7.76 -19.11 -8.64
CA ASP A 124 -7.16 -19.90 -7.56
C ASP A 124 -5.72 -20.38 -7.81
N SER A 125 -4.85 -19.43 -8.18
CA SER A 125 -3.45 -19.74 -8.45
C SER A 125 -2.68 -19.81 -7.13
N ASP A 126 -1.79 -20.79 -7.01
CA ASP A 126 -0.86 -20.91 -5.88
C ASP A 126 -0.12 -19.58 -5.62
N LEU A 127 0.15 -18.81 -6.68
CA LEU A 127 0.81 -17.50 -6.61
C LEU A 127 -0.02 -16.43 -5.90
N TRP A 128 -1.35 -16.45 -6.07
CA TRP A 128 -2.23 -15.53 -5.33
C TRP A 128 -2.23 -15.85 -3.84
N HIS A 129 -2.36 -17.13 -3.47
CA HIS A 129 -2.32 -17.54 -2.08
C HIS A 129 -0.98 -17.23 -1.43
N GLU A 130 0.12 -17.51 -2.13
CA GLU A 130 1.47 -17.17 -1.65
C GLU A 130 1.61 -15.66 -1.40
N LEU A 131 1.24 -14.81 -2.37
CA LEU A 131 1.34 -13.35 -2.20
C LEU A 131 0.36 -12.81 -1.14
N TRP A 132 -0.90 -13.23 -1.19
CA TRP A 132 -1.96 -12.63 -0.40
C TRP A 132 -1.96 -13.16 1.04
N ASP A 133 -1.95 -14.48 1.21
CA ASP A 133 -2.12 -15.11 2.52
C ASP A 133 -0.79 -15.20 3.28
N GLU A 134 0.32 -15.52 2.60
CA GLU A 134 1.61 -15.72 3.26
C GLU A 134 2.41 -14.43 3.44
N HIS A 135 2.30 -13.48 2.49
CA HIS A 135 2.97 -12.19 2.57
C HIS A 135 2.03 -11.09 3.09
N LEU A 136 1.06 -10.62 2.30
CA LEU A 136 0.28 -9.43 2.66
C LEU A 136 -0.52 -9.59 3.97
N ALA A 137 -1.29 -10.67 4.12
CA ALA A 137 -2.15 -10.88 5.30
C ALA A 137 -1.35 -11.06 6.60
N ALA A 138 -0.09 -11.48 6.52
CA ALA A 138 0.75 -11.75 7.68
C ALA A 138 1.17 -10.48 8.44
N TRP A 139 1.13 -9.30 7.79
CA TRP A 139 1.66 -8.07 8.40
C TRP A 139 0.89 -6.79 8.08
N VAL A 140 0.18 -6.73 6.95
CA VAL A 140 -0.55 -5.51 6.54
C VAL A 140 -1.61 -5.07 7.56
N PRO A 141 -2.35 -5.96 8.25
CA PRO A 141 -3.25 -5.53 9.32
C PRO A 141 -2.54 -4.74 10.43
N ARG A 142 -1.36 -5.21 10.86
CA ARG A 142 -0.55 -4.52 11.88
C ARG A 142 0.00 -3.19 11.37
N PHE A 143 0.48 -3.14 10.13
CA PHE A 143 0.89 -1.89 9.49
C PHE A 143 -0.25 -0.87 9.44
N SER A 144 -1.46 -1.34 9.09
CA SER A 144 -2.66 -0.52 9.02
C SER A 144 -3.01 0.05 10.38
N ASP A 145 -2.96 -0.77 11.43
CA ASP A 145 -3.19 -0.34 12.80
C ASP A 145 -2.16 0.71 13.27
N ASP A 146 -0.87 0.52 12.97
CA ASP A 146 0.17 1.49 13.30
C ASP A 146 -0.06 2.84 12.59
N LEU A 147 -0.50 2.80 11.33
CA LEU A 147 -0.82 4.00 10.54
C LEU A 147 -2.06 4.75 11.07
N ILE A 148 -3.12 4.02 11.41
CA ILE A 148 -4.38 4.57 11.97
C ILE A 148 -4.12 5.22 13.34
N ASN A 149 -3.31 4.58 14.18
CA ASN A 149 -3.06 5.00 15.55
C ASN A 149 -1.92 6.02 15.68
N THR A 150 -1.29 6.42 14.59
CA THR A 150 -0.26 7.47 14.63
C THR A 150 -0.89 8.82 14.99
N GLU A 151 -0.35 9.45 16.04
CA GLU A 151 -0.76 10.78 16.48
C GLU A 151 -0.45 11.85 15.42
N ASN A 152 -1.35 12.84 15.31
CA ASN A 152 -1.25 13.97 14.37
C ASN A 152 -0.98 13.54 12.92
N CYS A 153 -1.45 12.35 12.54
CA CYS A 153 -1.36 11.82 11.18
C CYS A 153 -2.36 12.52 10.25
N LEU A 154 -1.92 12.86 9.03
CA LEU A 154 -2.81 13.39 7.99
C LEU A 154 -3.98 12.43 7.75
N LEU A 155 -5.17 13.00 7.47
CA LEU A 155 -6.38 12.23 7.21
C LEU A 155 -6.18 11.25 6.05
N LEU A 156 -5.42 11.65 5.03
CA LEU A 156 -5.10 10.78 3.89
C LEU A 156 -4.49 9.45 4.34
N TYR A 157 -3.49 9.49 5.22
CA TYR A 157 -2.78 8.31 5.67
C TYR A 157 -3.59 7.50 6.68
N ARG A 158 -4.36 8.16 7.55
CA ARG A 158 -5.31 7.48 8.43
C ARG A 158 -6.33 6.69 7.62
N CYS A 159 -6.95 7.31 6.62
CA CYS A 159 -7.90 6.64 5.73
C CYS A 159 -7.22 5.55 4.88
N LEU A 160 -5.99 5.75 4.43
CA LEU A 160 -5.20 4.68 3.77
C LEU A 160 -5.08 3.45 4.68
N GLY A 161 -4.74 3.65 5.96
CA GLY A 161 -4.69 2.56 6.95
C GLY A 161 -6.04 1.85 7.10
N GLU A 162 -7.14 2.61 7.19
CA GLU A 162 -8.49 2.02 7.25
C GLU A 162 -8.81 1.18 6.00
N LYS A 163 -8.48 1.68 4.80
CA LYS A 163 -8.70 0.94 3.55
C LYS A 163 -7.85 -0.33 3.46
N LEU A 164 -6.57 -0.25 3.83
CA LEU A 164 -5.70 -1.42 3.89
C LEU A 164 -6.20 -2.46 4.89
N SER A 165 -6.65 -2.04 6.08
CA SER A 165 -7.24 -2.94 7.07
C SER A 165 -8.49 -3.64 6.52
N THR A 166 -9.35 -2.91 5.80
CA THR A 166 -10.60 -3.48 5.26
C THR A 166 -10.39 -4.62 4.26
N LEU A 167 -9.22 -4.68 3.60
CA LEU A 167 -8.86 -5.77 2.70
C LEU A 167 -8.78 -7.14 3.40
N PHE A 168 -8.54 -7.14 4.72
CA PHE A 168 -8.28 -8.36 5.52
C PHE A 168 -9.31 -8.61 6.63
N THR A 169 -10.23 -7.67 6.90
CA THR A 169 -11.26 -7.82 7.94
C THR A 169 -12.46 -8.69 7.55
N VAL A 170 -12.49 -9.25 6.34
CA VAL A 170 -13.52 -10.20 5.91
C VAL A 170 -12.99 -11.63 6.07
N VAL A 171 -12.97 -12.11 7.32
CA VAL A 171 -12.84 -13.54 7.67
C VAL A 171 -14.09 -13.99 8.41
#